data_AF-A0A2V8XCS8-F1
#
_entry.id   AF-A0A2V8XCS8-F1
#
_cell.length_a   1.000
_cell.length_b   1.000
_cell.length_c   1.000
_cell.angle_alpha   90.00
_cell.angle_beta   90.00
_cell.angle_gamma   90.00
#
_symmetry.space_group_name_H-M   'P 1'
#
loop_
_entity.id
_entity.type
_entity.pdbx_description
1 polymer ?
#
loop_
_entity_poly.entity_id
_entity_poly.type
_entity_poly.pdbx_seq_one_letter_code
_entity_poly.pdbx_strand_id
1 'polypeptide(L)'
;MAGALFLSAPFARLDAQTTGQGVPPATREQSSPAPAQQGGPTTIRIPVNQVIVPVTVKDGAGRLVPDLRRDEFRVFEDNVEQKIASFIAEPIAISMVVLIDNDLNSRDAKQVEQSLRAIVAGLSLNDEAW
;
A
#
# COMPACT_ATOMS: atom_id res chain seq x y z
N MET A 1 41.83 29.83 -25.26
CA MET A 1 41.21 29.77 -23.91
C MET A 1 40.35 28.50 -23.89
N ALA A 2 40.86 27.35 -23.43
CA ALA A 2 40.89 26.88 -22.02
C ALA A 2 39.46 26.87 -21.42
N GLY A 3 38.78 25.77 -21.10
CA GLY A 3 39.15 24.37 -20.91
C GLY A 3 39.00 23.98 -19.43
N ALA A 4 38.09 23.04 -19.11
CA ALA A 4 38.28 21.93 -18.16
C ALA A 4 36.94 21.29 -17.73
N LEU A 5 36.83 20.00 -18.05
CA LEU A 5 35.91 19.02 -17.48
C LEU A 5 36.57 18.46 -16.20
N PHE A 6 35.82 18.24 -15.11
CA PHE A 6 36.32 17.49 -13.95
C PHE A 6 35.39 16.33 -13.61
N LEU A 7 35.94 15.13 -13.78
CA LEU A 7 35.44 13.86 -13.24
C LEU A 7 36.42 13.44 -12.15
N SER A 8 35.96 13.16 -10.92
CA SER A 8 36.82 12.59 -9.87
C SER A 8 36.20 11.33 -9.27
N ALA A 9 36.89 10.20 -9.45
CA ALA A 9 36.65 8.92 -8.81
C ALA A 9 37.40 8.83 -7.45
N PRO A 10 37.12 7.84 -6.58
CA PRO A 10 37.54 7.84 -5.19
C PRO A 10 38.99 7.34 -4.99
N PHE A 11 39.67 7.90 -3.98
CA PHE A 11 40.97 7.41 -3.54
C PHE A 11 40.82 6.34 -2.46
N ALA A 12 41.16 5.10 -2.80
CA ALA A 12 41.57 4.07 -1.85
C ALA A 12 42.96 4.44 -1.29
N ARG A 13 43.14 4.31 0.03
CA ARG A 13 44.46 4.40 0.67
C ARG A 13 45.09 3.02 0.75
N LEU A 14 46.31 2.97 0.22
CA LEU A 14 47.22 1.84 0.11
C LEU A 14 47.88 1.50 1.45
N ASP A 15 48.20 0.21 1.57
CA ASP A 15 48.93 -0.46 2.63
C ASP A 15 50.34 0.12 2.87
N ALA A 16 50.72 0.18 4.14
CA ALA A 16 52.13 0.17 4.55
C ALA A 16 52.37 -1.11 5.36
N GLN A 17 52.96 -2.11 4.69
CA GLN A 17 53.57 -3.27 5.35
C GLN A 17 54.93 -2.85 5.92
N THR A 18 55.13 -3.04 7.22
CA THR A 18 56.46 -3.19 7.81
C THR A 18 56.53 -4.54 8.51
N THR A 19 57.36 -5.40 7.95
CA THR A 19 57.69 -6.76 8.36
C THR A 19 58.48 -6.76 9.66
N GLY A 20 58.08 -7.58 10.63
CA GLY A 20 58.85 -7.90 11.83
C GLY A 20 58.38 -9.22 12.44
N GLN A 21 59.13 -10.30 12.22
CA GLN A 21 58.88 -11.62 12.80
C GLN A 21 59.34 -11.67 14.27
N GLY A 22 58.55 -12.31 15.13
CA GLY A 22 58.94 -12.63 16.52
C GLY A 22 57.95 -13.56 17.23
N VAL A 23 58.36 -14.84 17.33
CA VAL A 23 57.91 -16.02 18.11
C VAL A 23 56.82 -15.84 19.21
N PRO A 24 55.86 -16.78 19.37
CA PRO A 24 54.83 -16.75 20.43
C PRO A 24 55.33 -17.35 21.76
N PRO A 25 54.78 -16.89 22.90
CA PRO A 25 54.61 -17.77 24.06
C PRO A 25 53.19 -17.70 24.66
N ALA A 26 52.83 -18.83 25.25
CA ALA A 26 51.49 -19.19 25.71
C ALA A 26 51.04 -18.49 27.01
N THR A 27 49.71 -18.52 27.17
CA THR A 27 48.92 -18.55 28.41
C THR A 27 48.72 -17.26 29.20
N ARG A 28 47.49 -16.74 29.17
CA ARG A 28 46.68 -16.53 30.38
C ARG A 28 45.21 -16.64 30.02
N GLU A 29 44.54 -17.56 30.71
CA GLU A 29 43.09 -17.64 30.81
C GLU A 29 42.58 -16.26 31.25
N GLN A 30 41.88 -15.59 30.33
CA GLN A 30 41.06 -14.45 30.68
C GLN A 30 39.63 -14.90 30.43
N SER A 31 39.05 -15.52 31.46
CA SER A 31 37.61 -15.69 31.62
C SER A 31 36.97 -14.31 31.56
N SER A 32 36.70 -13.86 30.33
CA SER A 32 35.79 -12.75 30.11
C SER A 32 34.41 -13.27 30.53
N PRO A 33 33.69 -12.62 31.46
CA PRO A 33 32.28 -12.92 31.63
C PRO A 33 31.65 -12.72 30.25
N ALA A 34 30.99 -13.76 29.73
CA ALA A 34 30.11 -13.58 28.58
C ALA A 34 29.23 -12.36 28.86
N PRO A 35 29.02 -11.43 27.91
CA PRO A 35 28.03 -10.39 28.09
C PRO A 35 26.74 -11.11 28.46
N ALA A 36 26.20 -10.84 29.65
CA ALA A 36 24.84 -11.23 29.97
C ALA A 36 24.00 -10.76 28.79
N GLN A 37 23.47 -11.70 28.01
CA GLN A 37 22.55 -11.38 26.93
C GLN A 37 21.39 -10.69 27.62
N GLN A 38 21.42 -9.37 27.52
CA GLN A 38 20.38 -8.50 28.02
C GLN A 38 19.09 -9.03 27.40
N GLY A 39 18.18 -9.49 28.26
CA GLY A 39 16.82 -9.83 27.89
C GLY A 39 16.15 -8.57 27.37
N GLY A 40 16.41 -8.25 26.10
CA GLY A 40 15.62 -7.30 25.36
C GLY A 40 14.19 -7.84 25.32
N PRO A 41 13.18 -6.96 25.37
CA PRO A 41 11.78 -7.40 25.40
C PRO A 41 11.49 -8.29 24.18
N THR A 42 11.13 -9.55 24.45
CA THR A 42 10.66 -10.50 23.44
C THR A 42 9.44 -9.90 22.75
N THR A 43 9.57 -9.51 21.48
CA THR A 43 8.45 -9.01 20.68
C THR A 43 7.65 -10.20 20.17
N ILE A 44 6.43 -10.38 20.70
CA ILE A 44 5.49 -11.37 20.18
C ILE A 44 4.83 -10.78 18.92
N ARG A 45 4.95 -11.49 17.80
CA ARG A 45 4.26 -11.15 16.53
C ARG A 45 3.20 -12.20 16.28
N ILE A 46 1.97 -11.77 16.10
CA ILE A 46 0.84 -12.65 15.78
C ILE A 46 0.38 -12.29 14.37
N PRO A 47 0.45 -13.20 13.39
CA PRO A 47 -0.13 -12.96 12.07
C PRO A 47 -1.65 -12.91 12.18
N VAL A 48 -2.27 -11.93 11.53
CA VAL A 48 -3.72 -11.79 11.44
C VAL A 48 -4.14 -11.64 9.98
N ASN A 49 -5.31 -12.17 9.66
CA ASN A 49 -5.92 -11.97 8.34
C ASN A 49 -6.86 -10.76 8.41
N GLN A 50 -6.54 -9.72 7.65
CA GLN A 50 -7.44 -8.59 7.47
C GLN A 50 -8.35 -8.85 6.27
N VAL A 51 -9.66 -8.78 6.49
CA VAL A 51 -10.68 -9.01 5.46
C VAL A 51 -11.38 -7.70 5.12
N ILE A 52 -11.54 -7.42 3.83
CA ILE A 52 -12.28 -6.26 3.33
C ILE A 52 -13.74 -6.68 3.13
N VAL A 53 -14.67 -5.94 3.75
CA VAL A 53 -16.11 -6.18 3.65
C VAL A 53 -16.77 -4.99 2.96
N PRO A 54 -17.11 -5.08 1.66
CA PRO A 54 -17.84 -4.03 0.97
C PRO A 54 -19.30 -4.01 1.42
N VAL A 55 -19.82 -2.82 1.74
CA VAL A 55 -21.19 -2.65 2.24
C VAL A 55 -21.91 -1.57 1.44
N THR A 56 -23.18 -1.81 1.14
CA THR A 56 -24.09 -0.80 0.57
C THR A 56 -25.35 -0.77 1.43
N VAL A 57 -25.72 0.41 1.92
CA VAL A 57 -26.92 0.58 2.74
C VAL A 57 -27.98 1.32 1.94
N LYS A 58 -29.21 0.80 2.00
CA LYS A 58 -30.39 1.38 1.35
C LYS A 58 -31.50 1.59 2.37
N ASP A 59 -32.30 2.64 2.16
CA ASP A 59 -33.51 2.87 2.92
C ASP A 59 -34.65 1.93 2.48
N GLY A 60 -35.81 2.02 3.13
CA GLY A 60 -36.99 1.20 2.79
C GLY A 60 -37.56 1.46 1.39
N ALA A 61 -37.18 2.56 0.74
CA ALA A 61 -37.55 2.87 -0.65
C ALA A 61 -36.46 2.45 -1.66
N GLY A 62 -35.37 1.84 -1.21
CA GLY A 62 -34.26 1.37 -2.04
C GLY A 62 -33.24 2.46 -2.40
N ARG A 63 -33.32 3.65 -1.80
CA ARG A 63 -32.37 4.76 -2.03
C ARG A 63 -31.12 4.56 -1.18
N LEU A 64 -29.96 4.94 -1.70
CA LEU A 64 -28.71 4.89 -0.94
C LEU A 64 -28.77 5.79 0.28
N VAL A 65 -28.25 5.30 1.40
CA VAL A 65 -28.08 6.09 2.62
C VAL A 65 -26.65 6.66 2.62
N PRO A 66 -26.46 7.98 2.45
CA PRO A 66 -25.14 8.59 2.43
C PRO A 66 -24.61 8.84 3.85
N ASP A 67 -23.36 9.29 3.95
CA ASP A 67 -22.73 9.85 5.16
C ASP A 67 -22.69 8.92 6.38
N LEU A 68 -22.64 7.60 6.14
CA LEU A 68 -22.57 6.59 7.18
C LEU A 68 -21.24 6.64 7.93
N ARG A 69 -21.32 6.56 9.26
CA ARG A 69 -20.20 6.63 10.17
C ARG A 69 -19.85 5.24 10.70
N ARG A 70 -18.58 5.03 11.04
CA ARG A 70 -18.07 3.75 11.57
C ARG A 70 -18.91 3.21 12.74
N ASP A 71 -19.35 4.08 13.64
CA ASP A 71 -20.11 3.72 14.85
C ASP A 71 -21.55 3.23 14.56
N GLU A 72 -22.01 3.35 13.31
CA GLU A 72 -23.30 2.81 12.86
C GLU A 72 -23.19 1.37 12.36
N PHE A 73 -21.98 0.78 12.37
CA PHE A 73 -21.73 -0.59 11.94
C PHE A 73 -21.24 -1.48 13.07
N ARG A 74 -21.71 -2.72 13.06
CA ARG A 74 -21.20 -3.81 13.88
C ARG A 74 -20.95 -5.01 12.97
N VAL A 75 -19.77 -5.59 13.05
CA VAL A 75 -19.38 -6.75 12.26
C VAL A 75 -19.37 -7.94 13.19
N PHE A 76 -19.94 -9.06 12.75
CA PHE A 76 -19.96 -10.31 13.50
C PHE A 76 -19.40 -11.43 12.65
N GLU A 77 -18.63 -12.30 13.28
CA GLU A 77 -18.15 -13.56 12.72
C GLU A 77 -18.51 -14.64 13.73
N ASP A 78 -19.26 -15.66 13.29
CA ASP A 78 -19.76 -16.73 14.16
C ASP A 78 -20.46 -16.23 15.44
N ASN A 79 -21.29 -15.18 15.29
CA ASN A 79 -21.98 -14.47 16.39
C ASN A 79 -21.06 -13.74 17.38
N VAL A 80 -19.75 -13.65 17.11
CA VAL A 80 -18.80 -12.87 17.90
C VAL A 80 -18.55 -11.52 17.22
N GLU A 81 -18.73 -10.43 17.96
CA GLU A 81 -18.49 -9.08 17.45
C GLU A 81 -17.00 -8.85 17.18
N GLN A 82 -16.69 -8.43 15.96
CA GLN A 82 -15.35 -8.17 15.47
C GLN A 82 -15.04 -6.67 15.51
N LYS A 83 -13.81 -6.34 15.90
CA LYS A 83 -13.35 -4.95 15.88
C LYS A 83 -13.09 -4.50 14.44
N ILE A 84 -13.80 -3.45 14.02
CA ILE A 84 -13.50 -2.76 12.75
C ILE A 84 -12.15 -2.03 12.90
N ALA A 85 -11.12 -2.52 12.22
CA ALA A 85 -9.76 -1.95 12.23
C ALA A 85 -9.63 -0.69 11.35
N SER A 86 -10.29 -0.68 10.20
CA SER A 86 -10.32 0.44 9.24
C SER A 86 -11.74 0.60 8.69
N PHE A 87 -12.15 1.85 8.49
CA PHE A 87 -13.43 2.17 7.85
C PHE A 87 -13.16 3.20 6.76
N ILE A 88 -13.66 2.94 5.55
CA ILE A 88 -13.49 3.80 4.39
C ILE A 88 -14.87 4.01 3.79
N ALA A 89 -15.29 5.26 3.71
CA ALA A 89 -16.53 5.69 3.05
C ALA A 89 -16.26 6.80 2.02
N GLU A 90 -14.99 6.97 1.64
CA GLU A 90 -14.57 7.96 0.68
C GLU A 90 -14.87 7.49 -0.75
N PRO A 91 -15.28 8.40 -1.65
CA PRO A 91 -15.42 8.07 -3.05
C PRO A 91 -14.05 7.70 -3.63
N ILE A 92 -13.98 6.52 -4.26
CA ILE A 92 -12.81 6.06 -5.01
C ILE A 92 -13.02 6.35 -6.49
N ALA A 93 -11.94 6.72 -7.18
CA ALA A 93 -11.96 6.87 -8.64
C ALA A 93 -12.34 5.53 -9.30
N ILE A 94 -13.22 5.60 -10.30
CA ILE A 94 -13.63 4.43 -11.07
C ILE A 94 -13.09 4.47 -12.50
N SER A 95 -12.84 3.28 -13.06
CA SER A 95 -12.54 3.10 -14.47
C SER A 95 -13.68 2.34 -15.14
N MET A 96 -14.17 2.84 -16.28
CA MET A 96 -15.29 2.23 -17.02
C MET A 96 -14.90 1.96 -18.47
N VAL A 97 -15.35 0.79 -18.98
CA VAL A 97 -15.33 0.45 -20.40
C VAL A 97 -16.77 0.30 -20.88
N VAL A 98 -17.11 1.01 -21.94
CA VAL A 98 -18.45 0.93 -22.55
C VAL A 98 -18.32 0.26 -23.91
N LEU A 99 -19.00 -0.89 -24.06
CA LEU A 99 -19.09 -1.61 -25.32
C LEU A 99 -20.43 -1.27 -25.99
N ILE A 100 -20.37 -0.78 -27.23
CA ILE A 100 -21.54 -0.38 -28.01
C ILE A 100 -21.53 -1.20 -29.28
N ASP A 101 -22.68 -1.80 -29.62
CA ASP A 101 -22.85 -2.46 -30.91
C ASP A 101 -22.80 -1.45 -32.05
N ASN A 102 -22.16 -1.82 -33.15
CA ASN A 102 -22.06 -0.97 -34.33
C ASN A 102 -23.26 -1.16 -35.29
N ASP A 103 -24.16 -2.10 -35.01
CA ASP A 103 -25.34 -2.39 -35.85
C ASP A 103 -26.62 -1.63 -35.46
N LEU A 104 -26.51 -0.69 -34.50
CA LEU A 104 -27.66 0.07 -33.99
C LEU A 104 -28.37 0.86 -35.09
N ASN A 105 -29.70 0.77 -35.11
CA ASN A 105 -30.52 1.64 -35.95
C ASN A 105 -30.42 3.11 -35.48
N SER A 106 -30.80 4.07 -36.34
CA SER A 106 -30.62 5.50 -36.06
C SER A 106 -31.38 6.01 -34.83
N ARG A 107 -32.47 5.36 -34.43
CA ARG A 107 -33.21 5.75 -33.22
C ARG A 107 -32.45 5.32 -31.98
N ASP A 108 -32.02 4.07 -31.95
CA ASP A 108 -31.34 3.48 -30.79
C ASP A 108 -29.94 4.09 -30.62
N ALA A 109 -29.22 4.31 -31.72
CA ALA A 109 -27.93 5.01 -31.70
C ALA A 109 -28.02 6.42 -31.07
N LYS A 110 -29.07 7.18 -31.41
CA LYS A 110 -29.32 8.50 -30.79
C LYS A 110 -29.63 8.41 -29.30
N GLN A 111 -30.40 7.40 -28.89
CA GLN A 111 -30.73 7.19 -27.48
C GLN A 111 -29.48 6.79 -26.67
N VAL A 112 -28.63 5.93 -27.24
CA VAL A 112 -27.34 5.56 -26.65
C VAL A 112 -26.45 6.80 -26.53
N GLU A 113 -26.29 7.61 -27.58
CA GLU A 113 -25.50 8.84 -27.54
C GLU A 113 -25.96 9.79 -26.42
N GLN A 114 -27.27 10.01 -26.30
CA GLN A 114 -27.83 10.88 -25.26
C GLN A 114 -27.58 10.32 -23.85
N SER A 115 -27.72 9.00 -23.69
CA SER A 115 -27.49 8.33 -22.40
C SER A 115 -26.02 8.35 -22.00
N LEU A 116 -25.10 8.14 -22.96
CA LEU A 116 -23.66 8.20 -22.71
C LEU A 116 -23.21 9.58 -22.24
N ARG A 117 -23.76 10.65 -22.81
CA ARG A 117 -23.49 12.02 -22.33
C ARG A 117 -23.91 12.19 -20.88
N ALA A 118 -25.05 11.64 -20.47
CA ALA A 118 -25.50 11.69 -19.08
C ALA A 118 -24.60 10.86 -18.14
N ILE A 119 -24.14 9.68 -18.59
CA ILE A 119 -23.20 8.84 -17.83
C ILE A 119 -21.88 9.58 -17.62
N VAL A 120 -21.27 10.09 -18.70
CA VAL A 120 -19.99 10.82 -18.62
C VAL A 120 -20.12 12.09 -17.78
N ALA A 121 -21.25 12.80 -17.84
CA ALA A 121 -21.50 13.96 -16.99
C ALA A 121 -21.64 13.62 -15.50
N GLY A 122 -21.94 12.36 -15.16
CA GLY A 122 -22.00 11.87 -13.78
C GLY A 122 -20.66 11.40 -13.21
N LEU A 123 -19.62 11.29 -14.04
CA LEU A 123 -18.28 10.92 -13.61
C LEU A 123 -17.57 12.09 -12.91
N SER A 124 -16.76 11.76 -11.91
CA SER A 124 -15.85 12.69 -11.25
C SER A 124 -14.71 13.10 -12.18
N LEU A 125 -14.04 14.23 -11.90
CA LEU A 125 -12.83 14.66 -12.61
C LEU A 125 -11.68 13.64 -12.52
N ASN A 126 -11.70 12.80 -11.48
CA ASN A 126 -10.70 11.77 -11.23
C ASN A 126 -11.11 10.39 -11.78
N ASP A 127 -12.33 10.24 -12.32
CA ASP A 127 -12.77 8.99 -12.93
C ASP A 127 -12.23 8.90 -14.36
N GLU A 128 -11.89 7.69 -14.80
CA GLU A 128 -11.37 7.44 -16.14
C GLU A 128 -12.38 6.67 -16.99
N ALA A 129 -12.66 7.17 -18.18
CA ALA A 129 -13.45 6.48 -19.19
C ALA A 129 -12.59 6.28 -20.44
N TRP A 130 -12.43 5.02 -20.86
CA TRP A 130 -11.58 4.61 -21.98
C TRP A 130 -12.42 4.00 -23.10
#